data_AF-A0A2W0HAP1-F1
#
_entry.id   AF-A0A2W0HAP1-F1
#
_cell.length_a   1.000
_cell.length_b   1.000
_cell.length_c   1.000
_cell.angle_alpha   90.00
_cell.angle_beta   90.00
_cell.angle_gamma   90.00
#
_symmetry.space_group_name_H-M   'P 1'
#
loop_
_entity.id
_entity.type
_entity.pdbx_description
1 polymer ?
#
loop_
_entity_poly.entity_id
_entity_poly.type
_entity_poly.pdbx_seq_one_letter_code
_entity_poly.pdbx_strand_id
1 'polypeptide(L)'
;MEFLFVAASIGYMICFYFLFSRVMKPLAEGKQGAEHAGKEQGPFFVRAALLESPFILAVVVLYFYMEGRGTIDPVTPVVLIAAAAALMKIWMFKLGGDASRKAGNDKKLKETAQLILVGGFALVTAVPIVSIVFLLILGDMASFR
;
A
#
# COMPACT_ATOMS: atom_id res chain seq x y z
N MET A 1 6.88 13.58 16.57
CA MET A 1 6.46 12.16 16.72
C MET A 1 5.53 11.73 15.59
N GLU A 2 4.78 12.67 15.00
CA GLU A 2 3.94 12.55 13.83
C GLU A 2 4.63 11.93 12.60
N PHE A 3 5.94 12.12 12.45
CA PHE A 3 6.73 11.46 11.41
C PHE A 3 6.83 9.93 11.56
N LEU A 4 6.48 9.36 12.72
CA LEU A 4 6.41 7.90 12.89
C LEU A 4 5.24 7.30 12.09
N PHE A 5 4.16 8.05 11.87
CA PHE A 5 3.08 7.66 10.94
C PHE A 5 3.59 7.61 9.49
N VAL A 6 4.45 8.56 9.12
CA VAL A 6 5.11 8.60 7.82
C VAL A 6 6.02 7.38 7.65
N ALA A 7 6.85 7.09 8.66
CA ALA A 7 7.75 5.95 8.66
C ALA A 7 6.99 4.61 8.54
N ALA A 8 5.90 4.44 9.31
CA ALA A 8 5.05 3.24 9.23
C ALA A 8 4.42 3.10 7.83
N SER A 9 3.89 4.19 7.27
CA SER A 9 3.28 4.20 5.94
C SER A 9 4.29 3.87 4.83
N ILE A 10 5.45 4.53 4.82
CA ILE A 10 6.49 4.30 3.81
C ILE A 10 7.10 2.91 3.97
N GLY A 11 7.37 2.48 5.20
CA GLY A 11 7.85 1.13 5.49
C GLY A 11 6.92 0.05 4.94
N TYR A 12 5.61 0.19 5.21
CA TYR A 12 4.61 -0.72 4.65
C TYR A 12 4.63 -0.70 3.12
N MET A 13 4.61 0.48 2.49
CA MET A 13 4.62 0.60 1.03
C MET A 13 5.85 -0.05 0.40
N ILE A 14 7.02 0.08 1.02
CA ILE A 14 8.25 -0.59 0.56
C ILE A 14 8.11 -2.11 0.66
N CYS A 15 7.67 -2.64 1.80
CA CYS A 15 7.47 -4.07 1.98
C CYS A 15 6.43 -4.62 0.98
N PHE A 16 5.34 -3.89 0.80
CA PHE A 16 4.29 -4.21 -0.15
C PHE A 16 4.83 -4.22 -1.58
N TYR A 17 5.66 -3.25 -1.96
CA TYR A 17 6.29 -3.21 -3.28
C TYR A 17 7.13 -4.45 -3.57
N PHE A 18 7.88 -4.96 -2.60
CA PHE A 18 8.64 -6.20 -2.76
C PHE A 18 7.71 -7.40 -2.97
N LEU A 19 6.64 -7.51 -2.19
CA LEU A 19 5.64 -8.56 -2.34
C LEU A 19 4.96 -8.51 -3.72
N PHE A 20 4.52 -7.32 -4.13
CA PHE A 20 3.88 -7.08 -5.42
C PHE A 20 4.84 -7.36 -6.59
N SER A 21 6.07 -6.86 -6.51
CA SER A 21 7.10 -7.06 -7.53
C SER A 21 7.45 -8.53 -7.72
N ARG A 22 7.44 -9.32 -6.64
CA ARG A 22 7.74 -10.75 -6.71
C ARG A 22 6.72 -11.52 -7.55
N VAL A 23 5.46 -11.08 -7.57
CA VAL A 23 4.40 -11.70 -8.36
C VAL A 23 4.32 -11.08 -9.76
N MET A 24 4.38 -9.75 -9.85
CA MET A 24 4.12 -9.03 -11.10
C MET A 24 5.31 -8.96 -12.05
N LYS A 25 6.56 -8.99 -11.57
CA LYS A 25 7.74 -9.01 -12.48
C LYS A 25 7.80 -10.29 -13.32
N PRO A 26 7.66 -11.51 -12.77
CA PRO A 26 7.63 -12.73 -13.59
C PRO A 26 6.52 -12.73 -14.65
N LEU A 27 5.34 -12.20 -14.30
CA LEU A 27 4.22 -12.01 -15.23
C LEU A 27 4.59 -10.99 -16.33
N ALA A 28 5.15 -9.85 -15.94
CA ALA A 28 5.66 -8.82 -16.85
C ALA A 28 6.89 -9.27 -17.65
N GLU A 29 7.52 -10.39 -17.34
CA GLU A 29 8.62 -10.96 -18.15
C GLU A 29 8.14 -12.10 -19.04
N GLY A 30 6.85 -12.49 -18.95
CA GLY A 30 6.30 -13.64 -19.68
C GLY A 30 6.83 -14.98 -19.18
N LYS A 31 7.44 -15.02 -17.98
CA LYS A 31 8.00 -16.24 -17.38
C LYS A 31 6.94 -17.13 -16.73
N GLN A 32 5.72 -16.61 -16.54
CA GLN A 32 4.61 -17.32 -15.90
C GLN A 32 3.33 -17.19 -16.73
N GLY A 33 2.63 -18.32 -16.92
CA GLY A 33 1.33 -18.37 -17.60
C GLY A 33 0.14 -18.18 -16.65
N ALA A 34 -1.07 -18.12 -17.22
CA ALA A 34 -2.32 -17.84 -16.49
C ALA A 34 -2.56 -18.75 -15.28
N GLU A 35 -2.25 -20.05 -15.39
CA GLU A 35 -2.50 -21.01 -14.31
C GLU A 35 -1.63 -20.75 -13.08
N HIS A 36 -0.36 -20.39 -13.28
CA HIS A 36 0.55 -20.06 -12.19
C HIS A 36 0.20 -18.71 -11.57
N ALA A 37 -0.17 -17.73 -12.39
CA ALA A 37 -0.66 -16.42 -11.94
C ALA A 37 -1.90 -16.56 -11.03
N GLY A 38 -2.86 -17.38 -11.44
CA GLY A 38 -4.08 -17.62 -10.68
C GLY A 38 -3.82 -18.30 -9.33
N LYS A 39 -2.83 -19.21 -9.26
CA LYS A 39 -2.42 -19.85 -8.00
C LYS A 39 -1.72 -18.88 -7.05
N GLU A 40 -0.98 -17.91 -7.56
CA GLU A 40 -0.30 -16.89 -6.74
C GLU A 40 -1.24 -15.75 -6.28
N GLN A 41 -2.38 -15.56 -6.94
CA GLN A 41 -3.33 -14.49 -6.60
C GLN A 41 -3.85 -14.57 -5.15
N GLY A 42 -4.37 -15.73 -4.74
CA GLY A 42 -4.88 -15.93 -3.38
C GLY A 42 -3.80 -15.73 -2.30
N PRO A 43 -2.66 -16.45 -2.39
CA PRO A 43 -1.53 -16.27 -1.48
C PRO A 43 -0.99 -14.85 -1.45
N PHE A 44 -0.99 -14.13 -2.57
CA PHE A 44 -0.60 -12.71 -2.61
C PHE A 44 -1.47 -11.86 -1.68
N PHE A 45 -2.79 -11.96 -1.77
CA PHE A 45 -3.69 -11.17 -0.92
C PHE A 45 -3.58 -11.53 0.56
N VAL A 46 -3.44 -12.82 0.88
CA VAL A 46 -3.24 -13.27 2.27
C VAL A 46 -1.91 -12.74 2.82
N ARG A 47 -0.82 -12.86 2.05
CA ARG A 47 0.50 -12.32 2.46
C ARG A 47 0.46 -10.81 2.64
N ALA A 48 -0.26 -10.09 1.77
CA ALA A 48 -0.41 -8.65 1.88
C ALA A 48 -1.16 -8.25 3.16
N ALA A 49 -2.28 -8.93 3.47
CA ALA A 49 -3.04 -8.67 4.69
C ALA A 49 -2.24 -8.98 5.97
N LEU A 50 -1.50 -10.09 5.98
CA LEU A 50 -0.62 -10.44 7.11
C LEU A 50 0.53 -9.43 7.26
N LEU A 51 1.10 -8.98 6.14
CA LEU A 51 2.15 -7.97 6.13
C LEU A 51 1.66 -6.62 6.64
N GLU A 52 0.42 -6.25 6.32
CA GLU A 52 -0.18 -4.98 6.70
C GLU A 52 -0.47 -4.87 8.20
N SER A 53 -0.90 -5.97 8.81
CA SER A 53 -1.34 -6.06 10.21
C SER A 53 -0.40 -5.38 11.24
N PRO A 54 0.92 -5.65 11.27
CA PRO A 54 1.82 -5.00 12.23
C PRO A 54 1.94 -3.48 12.03
N PHE A 55 1.81 -2.98 10.80
CA PHE A 55 1.89 -1.55 10.53
C PHE A 55 0.62 -0.82 11.00
N ILE A 56 -0.56 -1.40 10.76
CA ILE A 56 -1.82 -0.87 11.32
C ILE A 56 -1.73 -0.84 12.84
N LEU A 57 -1.28 -1.92 13.47
CA LEU A 57 -1.16 -1.98 14.94
C LEU A 57 -0.21 -0.90 15.46
N ALA A 58 0.94 -0.71 14.82
CA ALA A 58 1.89 0.34 15.19
C ALA A 58 1.27 1.74 15.07
N VAL A 59 0.54 2.02 13.99
CA VAL A 59 -0.16 3.29 13.75
C VAL A 59 -1.23 3.55 14.81
N VAL A 60 -2.00 2.52 15.20
CA VAL A 60 -3.00 2.60 16.27
C VAL A 60 -2.35 2.88 17.63
N VAL A 61 -1.25 2.20 17.96
CA VAL A 61 -0.51 2.43 19.22
C VAL A 61 0.09 3.84 19.25
N LEU A 62 0.62 4.32 18.13
CA LEU A 62 1.14 5.68 18.00
C LEU A 62 0.04 6.73 18.20
N TYR A 63 -1.16 6.50 17.66
CA TYR A 63 -2.30 7.37 17.87
C TYR A 63 -2.62 7.53 19.37
N PHE A 64 -2.84 6.43 20.09
CA PHE A 64 -3.14 6.48 21.53
C PHE A 64 -2.00 7.11 22.35
N TYR A 65 -0.75 6.90 21.95
CA TYR A 65 0.38 7.50 22.64
C TYR A 65 0.45 9.03 22.47
N MET A 66 0.06 9.52 21.30
CA MET A 66 0.07 10.94 20.95
C MET A 66 -1.22 11.66 21.35
N GLU A 67 -2.32 10.93 21.55
CA GLU A 67 -3.58 11.48 22.04
C GLU A 67 -3.37 12.25 23.34
N GLY A 68 -3.81 13.51 23.35
CA GLY A 68 -3.66 14.41 24.50
C GLY A 68 -2.29 15.06 24.67
N ARG A 69 -1.30 14.78 23.80
CA ARG A 69 0.04 15.38 23.86
C ARG A 69 0.20 16.55 22.87
N GLY A 70 -0.12 17.76 23.33
CA GLY A 70 0.24 19.02 22.66
C GLY A 70 -0.30 19.21 21.25
N THR A 71 0.15 20.29 20.60
CA THR A 71 -0.26 20.67 19.24
C THR A 71 0.53 19.86 18.21
N ILE A 72 -0.15 19.15 17.32
CA ILE A 72 0.46 18.40 16.21
C ILE A 72 0.13 19.13 14.92
N ASP A 73 1.13 19.41 14.08
CA ASP A 73 0.91 19.84 12.70
C ASP A 73 0.74 18.61 11.79
N PRO A 74 -0.48 18.32 11.30
CA PRO A 74 -0.71 17.16 10.46
C PRO A 74 -0.32 17.40 9.00
N VAL A 75 -0.15 18.65 8.56
CA VAL A 75 -0.05 18.99 7.13
C VAL A 75 1.18 18.35 6.51
N THR A 76 2.34 18.60 7.10
CA THR A 76 3.63 18.07 6.63
C THR A 76 3.63 16.54 6.53
N PRO A 77 3.30 15.76 7.59
CA PRO A 77 3.31 14.30 7.50
C PRO A 77 2.25 13.75 6.53
N VAL A 78 1.07 14.37 6.44
CA VAL A 78 0.03 13.96 5.48
C VAL A 78 0.52 14.10 4.04
N VAL A 79 1.17 15.22 3.70
CA VAL A 79 1.71 15.46 2.36
C VAL A 79 2.78 14.42 2.00
N LEU A 80 3.68 14.08 2.94
CA LEU A 80 4.71 13.07 2.71
C LEU A 80 4.11 11.68 2.44
N ILE A 81 3.10 11.28 3.21
CA ILE A 81 2.41 10.00 3.03
C ILE A 81 1.69 9.98 1.67
N ALA A 82 0.95 11.04 1.35
CA ALA A 82 0.19 11.13 0.11
C ALA A 82 1.10 11.11 -1.14
N ALA A 83 2.21 11.86 -1.10
CA ALA A 83 3.18 11.88 -2.20
C ALA A 83 3.82 10.50 -2.42
N ALA A 84 4.24 9.83 -1.36
CA ALA A 84 4.81 8.48 -1.44
C ALA A 84 3.79 7.45 -1.96
N ALA A 85 2.54 7.52 -1.51
CA ALA A 85 1.47 6.65 -2.00
C ALA A 85 1.15 6.88 -3.48
N ALA A 86 1.13 8.13 -3.94
CA ALA A 86 0.96 8.46 -5.35
C ALA A 86 2.10 7.90 -6.21
N LEU A 87 3.35 8.08 -5.78
CA LEU A 87 4.52 7.50 -6.46
C LEU A 87 4.42 5.98 -6.53
N MET A 88 4.07 5.32 -5.42
CA MET A 88 3.94 3.86 -5.39
C MET A 88 2.88 3.35 -6.37
N LYS A 89 1.73 4.01 -6.46
CA LYS A 89 0.69 3.67 -7.44
C LYS A 89 1.18 3.80 -8.88
N ILE A 90 1.96 4.83 -9.20
CA ILE A 90 2.55 5.00 -10.53
C ILE A 90 3.47 3.80 -10.86
N TRP A 91 4.32 3.40 -9.92
CA TRP A 91 5.21 2.24 -10.10
C TRP A 91 4.44 0.94 -10.28
N MET A 92 3.41 0.72 -9.46
CA MET A 92 2.55 -0.46 -9.59
C MET A 92 1.78 -0.46 -10.90
N PHE A 93 1.28 0.69 -11.35
CA PHE A 93 0.60 0.82 -12.64
C PHE A 93 1.53 0.49 -13.81
N LYS A 94 2.77 0.96 -13.76
CA LYS A 94 3.78 0.64 -14.77
C LYS A 94 4.00 -0.88 -14.83
N LEU A 95 4.28 -1.51 -13.69
CA LEU A 95 4.58 -2.94 -13.65
C LEU A 95 3.36 -3.81 -13.99
N GLY A 96 2.18 -3.47 -13.48
CA GLY A 96 0.95 -4.21 -13.75
C GLY A 96 0.36 -3.96 -15.13
N GLY A 97 0.53 -2.75 -15.65
CA GLY A 97 0.24 -2.41 -17.04
C GLY A 97 1.12 -3.19 -18.00
N ASP A 98 2.43 -3.28 -17.72
CA ASP A 98 3.37 -4.08 -18.52
C ASP A 98 3.01 -5.58 -18.49
N ALA A 99 2.64 -6.13 -17.32
CA ALA A 99 2.15 -7.50 -17.20
C ALA A 99 0.87 -7.75 -18.01
N SER A 100 -0.11 -6.85 -17.89
CA SER A 100 -1.37 -6.92 -18.63
C SER A 100 -1.17 -6.80 -20.14
N ARG A 101 -0.23 -5.94 -20.58
CA ARG A 101 0.09 -5.75 -22.00
C ARG A 101 0.80 -6.97 -22.59
N LYS A 102 1.72 -7.58 -21.83
CA LYS A 102 2.47 -8.77 -22.28
C LYS A 102 1.64 -10.05 -22.26
N ALA A 103 0.52 -10.08 -21.54
CA ALA A 103 -0.44 -11.17 -21.64
C ALA A 103 -1.02 -11.35 -23.05
N GLY A 104 -0.93 -10.31 -23.92
CA GLY A 104 -1.38 -10.39 -25.31
C GLY A 104 -2.85 -10.78 -25.41
N ASN A 105 -3.14 -11.91 -26.07
CA ASN A 105 -4.49 -12.43 -26.27
C ASN A 105 -4.94 -13.39 -25.14
N ASP A 106 -4.10 -13.71 -24.16
CA ASP A 106 -4.50 -14.54 -23.02
C ASP A 106 -5.39 -13.73 -22.06
N LYS A 107 -6.70 -13.87 -22.25
CA LYS A 107 -7.72 -13.19 -21.47
C LYS A 107 -7.61 -13.51 -19.97
N LYS A 108 -7.33 -14.76 -19.60
CA LYS A 108 -7.25 -15.17 -18.19
C LYS A 108 -6.03 -14.57 -17.50
N LEU A 109 -4.89 -14.57 -18.17
CA LEU A 109 -3.67 -13.96 -17.65
C LEU A 109 -3.85 -12.45 -17.45
N LYS A 110 -4.48 -11.78 -18.43
CA LYS A 110 -4.79 -10.35 -18.36
C LYS A 110 -5.73 -10.00 -17.21
N GLU A 111 -6.82 -10.75 -17.05
CA GLU A 111 -7.78 -10.58 -15.95
C GLU A 111 -7.09 -10.78 -14.58
N THR A 112 -6.26 -11.82 -14.47
CA THR A 112 -5.52 -12.09 -13.23
C THR A 112 -4.54 -10.96 -12.89
N ALA A 113 -3.76 -10.49 -13.87
CA ALA A 113 -2.84 -9.37 -13.68
C ALA A 113 -3.58 -8.07 -13.27
N GLN A 114 -4.75 -7.81 -13.88
CA GLN A 114 -5.59 -6.67 -13.51
C GLN A 114 -6.18 -6.81 -12.11
N LEU A 115 -6.64 -7.99 -11.71
CA LEU A 115 -7.16 -8.23 -10.37
C LEU A 115 -6.07 -8.04 -9.30
N ILE A 116 -4.86 -8.55 -9.53
CA ILE A 116 -3.72 -8.35 -8.63
C ILE A 116 -3.35 -6.86 -8.56
N LEU A 117 -3.37 -6.15 -9.69
CA LEU A 117 -3.10 -4.71 -9.74
C LEU A 117 -4.14 -3.89 -8.96
N VAL A 118 -5.43 -4.11 -9.23
CA VAL A 118 -6.53 -3.36 -8.60
C VAL A 118 -6.65 -3.71 -7.12
N GLY A 119 -6.60 -4.99 -6.77
CA GLY A 119 -6.60 -5.40 -5.36
C GLY A 119 -5.35 -4.90 -4.64
N GLY A 120 -4.20 -4.89 -5.32
CA GLY A 120 -2.97 -4.32 -4.78
C GLY A 120 -3.06 -2.81 -4.54
N PHE A 121 -3.78 -2.06 -5.39
CA PHE A 121 -4.01 -0.63 -5.18
C PHE A 121 -4.79 -0.34 -3.91
N ALA A 122 -5.80 -1.16 -3.62
CA ALA A 122 -6.56 -1.02 -2.37
C ALA A 122 -5.65 -1.30 -1.17
N LEU A 123 -4.90 -2.41 -1.21
CA LEU A 123 -4.05 -2.85 -0.12
C LEU A 123 -2.89 -1.88 0.16
N VAL A 124 -2.20 -1.37 -0.86
CA VAL A 124 -1.07 -0.45 -0.65
C VAL A 124 -1.50 0.87 -0.01
N THR A 125 -2.78 1.24 -0.11
CA THR A 125 -3.30 2.50 0.43
C THR A 125 -3.89 2.41 1.83
N ALA A 126 -4.17 1.22 2.34
CA ALA A 126 -4.94 1.09 3.57
C ALA A 126 -4.17 1.66 4.79
N VAL A 127 -2.90 1.28 5.03
CA VAL A 127 -2.05 1.90 6.08
C VAL A 127 -1.86 3.42 5.89
N PRO A 128 -1.52 3.93 4.69
CA PRO A 128 -1.47 5.38 4.43
C PRO A 128 -2.75 6.12 4.80
N ILE A 129 -3.92 5.59 4.43
CA ILE A 129 -5.21 6.22 4.71
C ILE A 129 -5.47 6.26 6.21
N VAL A 130 -5.29 5.14 6.91
CA VAL A 130 -5.46 5.09 8.37
C VAL A 130 -4.52 6.08 9.06
N SER A 131 -3.26 6.16 8.62
CA SER A 131 -2.27 7.10 9.15
C SER A 131 -2.68 8.56 8.95
N ILE A 132 -3.16 8.91 7.76
CA ILE A 132 -3.64 10.26 7.44
C ILE A 132 -4.84 10.62 8.32
N VAL A 133 -5.82 9.71 8.43
CA VAL A 133 -7.01 9.93 9.26
C VAL A 133 -6.63 10.21 10.71
N PHE A 134 -5.74 9.41 11.30
CA PHE A 134 -5.27 9.62 12.66
C PHE A 134 -4.48 10.92 12.84
N LEU A 135 -3.63 11.28 11.88
CA LEU A 135 -2.93 12.57 11.92
C LEU A 135 -3.90 13.75 11.88
N LEU A 136 -4.92 13.71 11.01
CA LEU A 136 -5.92 14.77 10.93
C LEU A 136 -6.75 14.89 12.21
N ILE A 137 -7.16 13.77 12.81
CA ILE A 137 -7.87 13.76 14.10
C ILE A 137 -6.99 14.38 15.19
N LEU A 138 -5.72 13.98 15.28
CA LEU A 138 -4.77 14.53 16.25
C LEU A 138 -4.52 16.04 16.04
N GLY A 139 -4.44 16.49 14.79
CA GLY A 139 -4.27 17.90 14.44
C GLY A 139 -5.51 18.75 14.73
N ASP A 140 -6.71 18.21 14.52
CA ASP A 140 -7.97 18.91 14.82
C ASP A 140 -8.17 19.07 16.33
N MET A 141 -7.94 18.00 17.12
CA MET A 141 -8.00 18.06 18.60
C MET A 141 -7.02 19.07 19.20
N ALA A 142 -5.90 19.33 18.52
CA ALA A 142 -4.92 20.31 18.92
C ALA A 142 -5.37 21.77 18.71
N SER A 143 -6.36 22.02 17.85
CA SER A 143 -6.92 23.36 17.60
C SER A 143 -7.98 23.80 18.62
N PHE A 144 -8.54 22.85 19.37
CA PHE A 144 -9.58 23.09 20.39
C PHE A 144 -9.04 23.27 21.82
N ARG A 145 -7.72 23.13 22.04
CA ARG A 145 -7.06 23.32 23.34
C ARG A 145 -6.23 24.59 23.37
#